data_AF-T1CIC3-F1
#
_entry.id   AF-T1CIC3-F1
#
_cell.length_a   1.000
_cell.length_b   1.000
_cell.length_c   1.000
_cell.angle_alpha   90.00
_cell.angle_beta   90.00
_cell.angle_gamma   90.00
#
_symmetry.space_group_name_H-M   'P 1'
#
loop_
_entity.id
_entity.type
_entity.pdbx_description
1 polymer ?
#
loop_
_entity_poly.entity_id
_entity_poly.type
_entity_poly.pdbx_seq_one_letter_code
_entity_poly.pdbx_strand_id
1 'polypeptide(L)'
;IAESLAFLAGEAREPRLAEVVFTLAAEMLVMGAVTDSHAEARQRVEGAVRSGEAAERFARMVAEFGGPADLLTRAARYLPKAPLVQPIFAPAEGYLASVDARAVGNVLVELGAAARSRARRSIWRWA
;
A
#
# COMPACT_ATOMS: atom_id res chain seq x y z
N ILE A 1 -0.19 -1.08 -4.38
CA ILE A 1 -0.21 0.25 -5.07
C ILE A 1 -1.59 0.88 -4.99
N ALA A 2 -2.64 0.26 -5.55
CA ALA A 2 -4.01 0.82 -5.49
C ALA A 2 -4.45 1.17 -4.07
N GLU A 3 -4.26 0.25 -3.11
CA GLU A 3 -4.55 0.49 -1.69
C GLU A 3 -3.76 1.68 -1.12
N SER A 4 -2.47 1.82 -1.45
CA SER A 4 -1.64 2.94 -1.00
C SER A 4 -2.15 4.28 -1.54
N LEU A 5 -2.63 4.32 -2.78
CA LEU A 5 -3.25 5.51 -3.37
C LEU A 5 -4.54 5.88 -2.65
N ALA A 6 -5.44 4.90 -2.45
CA ALA A 6 -6.68 5.11 -1.70
C ALA A 6 -6.43 5.53 -0.24
N PHE A 7 -5.39 4.98 0.38
CA PHE A 7 -4.95 5.33 1.72
C PHE A 7 -4.51 6.79 1.81
N LEU A 8 -3.64 7.22 0.89
CA LEU A 8 -3.09 8.58 0.87
C LEU A 8 -4.13 9.62 0.41
N ALA A 9 -5.03 9.26 -0.50
CA ALA A 9 -6.14 10.11 -0.95
C ALA A 9 -7.29 10.20 0.07
N GLY A 10 -7.25 9.40 1.13
CA GLY A 10 -8.27 9.38 2.17
C GLY A 10 -9.57 8.67 1.78
N GLU A 11 -9.60 7.97 0.64
CA GLU A 11 -10.77 7.23 0.14
C GLU A 11 -11.05 5.97 0.97
N ALA A 12 -10.00 5.22 1.32
CA ALA A 12 -10.09 4.00 2.11
C ALA A 12 -8.83 3.80 2.94
N ARG A 13 -8.98 3.61 4.26
CA ARG A 13 -7.87 3.38 5.19
C ARG A 13 -8.22 2.28 6.16
N GLU A 14 -7.55 1.14 6.04
CA GLU A 14 -7.68 0.07 7.01
C GLU A 14 -7.04 0.51 8.35
N PRO A 15 -7.77 0.45 9.49
CA PRO A 15 -7.30 1.01 10.75
C PRO A 15 -6.00 0.42 11.29
N ARG A 16 -5.77 -0.89 11.14
CA ARG A 16 -4.55 -1.56 11.63
C ARG A 16 -3.33 -1.15 10.81
N LEU A 17 -3.48 -1.04 9.49
CA LEU A 17 -2.45 -0.50 8.60
C LEU A 17 -2.16 0.96 8.95
N ALA A 18 -3.20 1.77 9.15
CA ALA A 18 -3.04 3.18 9.49
C ALA A 18 -2.25 3.36 10.78
N GLU A 19 -2.55 2.55 11.81
CA GLU A 19 -1.85 2.62 13.08
C GLU A 19 -0.35 2.34 12.92
N VAL A 20 0.02 1.27 12.21
CA VAL A 20 1.44 0.94 11.96
C VAL A 20 2.13 2.04 11.15
N VAL A 21 1.50 2.50 10.05
CA VAL A 21 2.08 3.51 9.16
C VAL A 21 2.31 4.83 9.89
N PHE A 22 1.31 5.31 10.63
CA PHE A 22 1.40 6.60 11.32
C PHE A 22 2.34 6.55 12.51
N THR A 23 2.40 5.44 13.23
CA THR A 23 3.35 5.25 14.33
C THR A 23 4.78 5.27 13.79
N LEU A 24 5.09 4.45 12.77
CA LEU A 24 6.43 4.44 12.16
C LEU A 24 6.83 5.80 11.58
N ALA A 25 5.91 6.51 10.91
CA ALA A 25 6.19 7.83 10.37
C ALA A 25 6.43 8.87 11.49
N ALA A 26 5.68 8.81 12.60
CA ALA A 26 5.88 9.70 13.74
C ALA A 26 7.24 9.44 14.40
N GLU A 27 7.63 8.17 14.59
CA GLU A 27 8.97 7.80 15.07
C GLU A 27 10.07 8.40 14.19
N MET A 28 9.91 8.35 12.86
CA MET A 28 10.88 8.93 11.93
C MET A 28 11.00 10.45 12.08
N LEU A 29 9.92 11.18 12.38
CA LEU A 29 9.97 12.62 12.61
C LEU A 29 10.74 12.96 13.90
N VAL A 30 10.57 12.17 14.95
CA VAL A 30 11.29 12.34 16.22
C VAL A 30 12.78 11.99 16.05
N MET A 31 13.09 10.84 15.46
CA MET A 31 14.48 10.44 15.18
C MET A 31 15.20 11.41 14.24
N GLY A 32 14.47 12.03 13.32
CA GLY A 32 14.98 13.05 12.42
C GLY A 32 15.09 14.45 13.03
N ALA A 33 14.81 14.61 14.32
CA ALA A 33 14.78 15.90 15.04
C ALA A 33 13.86 16.96 14.37
N VAL A 34 12.78 16.52 13.71
CA VAL A 34 11.76 17.40 13.10
C VAL A 34 10.77 17.90 14.17
N THR A 35 10.56 17.09 15.22
CA THR A 35 9.73 17.39 16.40
C THR A 35 10.29 16.65 17.61
N ASP A 36 10.19 17.22 18.80
CA ASP A 36 10.62 16.55 20.05
C ASP A 36 9.49 15.74 20.73
N SER A 37 8.27 15.77 20.18
CA SER A 37 7.08 15.15 20.77
C SER A 37 6.42 14.15 19.83
N HIS A 38 6.23 12.91 20.30
CA HIS A 38 5.45 11.90 19.56
C HIS A 38 4.01 12.35 19.27
N ALA A 39 3.39 13.06 20.20
CA ALA A 39 2.02 13.54 20.02
C ALA A 39 1.95 14.57 18.88
N GLU A 40 2.92 15.49 18.82
CA GLU A 40 3.02 16.46 17.73
C GLU A 40 3.37 15.78 16.41
N ALA A 41 4.35 14.86 16.42
CA ALA A 41 4.74 14.08 15.25
C ALA A 41 3.53 13.35 14.65
N ARG A 42 2.73 12.68 15.49
CA ARG A 42 1.53 11.96 15.07
C ARG A 42 0.51 12.90 14.43
N GLN A 43 0.22 14.04 15.05
CA GLN A 43 -0.69 15.05 14.49
C GLN A 43 -0.22 15.58 13.14
N ARG A 44 1.08 15.79 12.97
CA ARG A 44 1.65 16.23 11.68
C ARG A 44 1.50 15.17 10.59
N VAL A 45 1.81 13.90 10.90
CA VAL A 45 1.66 12.79 9.95
C VAL A 45 0.20 12.63 9.53
N GLU A 46 -0.73 12.60 10.49
CA GLU A 46 -2.16 12.49 10.19
C GLU A 46 -2.67 13.71 9.42
N GLY A 47 -2.16 14.91 9.76
CA GLY A 47 -2.42 16.15 9.06
C GLY A 47 -2.02 16.09 7.59
N ALA A 48 -0.80 15.63 7.29
CA ALA A 48 -0.28 15.52 5.93
C ALA A 48 -1.07 14.53 5.06
N VAL A 49 -1.58 13.45 5.65
CA VAL A 49 -2.45 12.51 4.92
C VAL A 49 -3.85 13.10 4.75
N ARG A 50 -4.41 13.70 5.80
CA ARG A 50 -5.76 14.30 5.75
C ARG A 50 -5.85 15.49 4.79
N SER A 51 -4.79 16.27 4.65
CA SER A 51 -4.74 17.41 3.72
C SER A 51 -4.53 17.01 2.25
N GLY A 52 -4.17 15.75 1.98
CA GLY A 52 -3.78 15.29 0.64
C GLY A 52 -2.31 15.57 0.28
N GLU A 53 -1.58 16.30 1.13
CA GLU A 53 -0.18 16.66 0.93
C GLU A 53 0.73 15.42 0.74
N ALA A 54 0.44 14.34 1.48
CA ALA A 54 1.15 13.07 1.35
C ALA A 54 0.92 12.40 -0.02
N ALA A 55 -0.31 12.47 -0.56
CA ALA A 55 -0.65 11.94 -1.88
C ALA A 55 0.06 12.72 -2.99
N GLU A 56 0.08 14.05 -2.90
CA GLU A 56 0.77 14.92 -3.85
C GLU A 56 2.28 14.68 -3.88
N ARG A 57 2.90 14.53 -2.71
CA ARG A 57 4.33 14.17 -2.60
C ARG A 57 4.61 12.81 -3.24
N PHE A 58 3.76 11.81 -2.98
CA PHE A 58 3.90 10.50 -3.60
C PHE A 58 3.80 10.56 -5.13
N ALA A 59 2.83 11.31 -5.67
CA ALA A 59 2.65 11.47 -7.10
C ALA A 59 3.85 12.16 -7.77
N ARG A 60 4.38 13.21 -7.15
CA ARG A 60 5.58 13.92 -7.62
C ARG A 60 6.79 13.00 -7.65
N MET A 61 7.01 12.24 -6.57
CA MET A 61 8.06 11.22 -6.52
C MET A 61 7.90 10.23 -7.68
N VAL A 62 6.71 9.66 -7.90
CA VAL A 62 6.50 8.72 -9.01
C VAL A 62 6.82 9.35 -10.37
N ALA A 63 6.42 10.59 -10.61
CA ALA A 63 6.73 11.30 -11.85
C ALA A 63 8.25 11.51 -12.05
N GLU A 64 8.99 11.86 -10.98
CA GLU A 64 10.45 12.03 -11.01
C GLU A 64 11.20 10.73 -11.34
N PHE A 65 10.65 9.58 -10.94
CA PHE A 65 11.20 8.26 -11.28
C PHE A 65 10.68 7.70 -12.63
N GLY A 66 10.08 8.54 -13.47
CA GLY A 66 9.62 8.18 -14.83
C GLY A 66 8.23 7.56 -14.91
N GLY A 67 7.45 7.62 -13.83
CA GLY A 67 6.05 7.23 -13.82
C GLY A 67 5.09 8.31 -14.35
N PRO A 68 3.77 8.02 -14.37
CA PRO A 68 2.78 8.94 -14.90
C PRO A 68 2.54 10.14 -13.97
N ALA A 69 2.51 11.35 -14.54
CA ALA A 69 2.24 12.58 -13.80
C ALA A 69 0.78 12.71 -13.31
N ASP A 70 -0.16 12.00 -13.94
CA ASP A 70 -1.58 11.98 -13.59
C ASP A 70 -1.98 10.74 -12.77
N LEU A 71 -1.03 10.15 -12.02
CA LEU A 71 -1.27 8.91 -11.25
C LEU A 71 -2.46 9.02 -10.29
N LEU A 72 -2.59 10.13 -9.55
CA LEU A 72 -3.67 10.30 -8.56
C LEU A 72 -5.05 10.30 -9.18
N THR A 73 -5.19 10.84 -10.39
CA THR A 73 -6.49 10.98 -11.06
C THR A 73 -6.78 9.83 -12.02
N ARG A 74 -5.75 9.12 -12.50
CA ARG A 74 -5.88 8.07 -13.53
C ARG A 74 -5.18 6.76 -13.17
N ALA A 75 -5.03 6.46 -11.89
CA ALA A 75 -4.39 5.22 -11.41
C ALA A 75 -4.89 3.96 -12.13
N ALA A 76 -6.21 3.83 -12.31
CA ALA A 76 -6.85 2.67 -12.95
C ALA A 76 -6.42 2.41 -14.40
N ARG A 77 -5.86 3.42 -15.09
CA ARG A 77 -5.29 3.28 -16.44
C ARG A 77 -3.92 2.62 -16.44
N TYR A 78 -3.13 2.85 -15.39
CA TYR A 78 -1.72 2.43 -15.32
C TYR A 78 -1.54 1.12 -14.55
N LEU A 79 -2.44 0.82 -13.62
CA LEU A 79 -2.33 -0.39 -12.82
C LEU A 79 -2.82 -1.60 -13.62
N PRO A 80 -1.98 -2.65 -13.77
CA PRO A 80 -2.37 -3.86 -14.47
C PRO A 80 -3.51 -4.55 -13.72
N LYS A 81 -4.47 -5.06 -14.47
CA LYS A 81 -5.62 -5.79 -13.94
C LYS A 81 -5.37 -7.28 -14.10
N ALA A 82 -5.74 -8.05 -13.08
CA ALA A 82 -5.73 -9.50 -13.19
C ALA A 82 -6.77 -9.94 -14.25
N PRO A 83 -6.46 -10.95 -15.08
CA PRO A 83 -7.39 -11.44 -16.09
C PRO A 83 -8.61 -12.16 -15.48
N LEU A 84 -8.48 -12.65 -14.24
CA LEU A 84 -9.55 -13.30 -13.50
C LEU A 84 -9.58 -12.75 -12.07
N VAL A 85 -10.77 -12.37 -11.61
CA VAL A 85 -11.04 -11.94 -10.22
C VAL A 85 -12.26 -12.70 -9.75
N GLN A 86 -12.08 -13.57 -8.76
CA GLN A 86 -13.16 -14.40 -8.24
C GLN A 86 -13.13 -14.41 -6.70
N PRO A 87 -14.26 -14.17 -6.02
CA PRO A 87 -14.35 -14.35 -4.58
C PRO A 87 -14.27 -15.82 -4.19
N ILE A 88 -13.56 -16.11 -3.10
CA ILE A 88 -13.52 -17.43 -2.46
C ILE A 88 -14.29 -17.34 -1.14
N PHE A 89 -15.33 -18.15 -1.01
CA PHE A 89 -16.19 -18.17 0.17
C PHE A 89 -15.78 -19.30 1.13
N ALA A 90 -16.01 -19.08 2.43
CA ALA A 90 -15.84 -20.13 3.42
C ALA A 90 -16.87 -21.26 3.21
N PRO A 91 -16.51 -22.53 3.47
CA PRO A 91 -17.43 -23.66 3.30
C PRO A 91 -18.58 -23.68 4.33
N ALA A 92 -18.45 -22.93 5.42
CA ALA A 92 -19.46 -22.81 6.46
C ALA A 92 -19.43 -21.39 7.08
N GLU A 93 -20.54 -21.02 7.71
CA GLU A 93 -20.67 -19.77 8.46
C GLU A 93 -19.87 -19.81 9.77
N GLY A 94 -19.40 -18.66 10.22
CA GLY A 94 -18.63 -18.53 11.45
C GLY A 94 -17.82 -17.24 11.52
N TYR A 95 -16.86 -17.19 12.43
CA TYR A 95 -15.93 -16.07 12.60
C TYR A 95 -14.51 -16.47 12.22
N LEU A 96 -13.77 -15.52 11.63
CA LEU A 96 -12.37 -15.72 11.27
C LEU A 96 -11.50 -15.75 12.53
N ALA A 97 -11.07 -16.94 12.95
CA ALA A 97 -10.24 -17.11 14.14
C ALA A 97 -8.76 -16.72 13.90
N SER A 98 -8.24 -17.01 12.71
CA SER A 98 -6.84 -16.74 12.36
C SER A 98 -6.64 -16.75 10.85
N VAL A 99 -5.59 -16.09 10.38
CA VAL A 99 -5.12 -16.15 8.99
C VAL A 99 -3.66 -16.61 8.99
N ASP A 100 -3.35 -17.68 8.27
CA ASP A 100 -1.97 -18.04 7.98
C ASP A 100 -1.42 -17.13 6.88
N ALA A 101 -0.83 -16.00 7.29
CA ALA A 101 -0.25 -15.02 6.37
C ALA A 101 0.87 -15.62 5.50
N ARG A 102 1.59 -16.65 5.99
CA ARG A 102 2.64 -17.32 5.22
C ARG A 102 2.03 -18.15 4.10
N ALA A 103 1.00 -18.93 4.40
CA ALA A 103 0.29 -19.70 3.38
C ALA A 103 -0.30 -18.78 2.30
N VAL A 104 -0.94 -17.67 2.69
CA VAL A 104 -1.45 -16.67 1.76
C VAL A 104 -0.34 -16.10 0.88
N GLY A 105 0.81 -15.73 1.47
CA GLY A 105 1.97 -15.24 0.72
C GLY A 105 2.51 -16.26 -0.28
N ASN A 106 2.55 -17.55 0.08
CA ASN A 106 2.99 -18.62 -0.82
C ASN A 106 2.06 -18.76 -2.03
N VAL A 107 0.74 -18.68 -1.83
CA VAL A 107 -0.23 -18.69 -2.94
C VAL A 107 0.01 -17.51 -3.89
N LEU A 108 0.31 -16.32 -3.38
CA LEU A 108 0.62 -15.16 -4.23
C LEU A 108 1.87 -15.39 -5.11
N VAL A 109 2.89 -16.08 -4.57
CA VAL A 109 4.09 -16.47 -5.33
C VAL A 109 3.73 -17.47 -6.43
N GLU A 110 2.86 -18.43 -6.14
CA GLU A 110 2.38 -19.41 -7.13
C GLU A 110 1.58 -18.75 -8.25
N LEU A 111 0.76 -17.76 -7.91
CA LEU A 111 0.00 -16.91 -8.85
C LEU A 111 0.88 -15.93 -9.64
N GLY A 112 2.18 -15.84 -9.33
CA GLY A 112 3.14 -15.03 -10.08
C GLY A 112 3.28 -13.58 -9.59
N ALA A 113 2.76 -13.25 -8.40
CA ALA A 113 2.96 -11.92 -7.80
C ALA A 113 4.44 -11.66 -7.42
N ALA A 114 5.23 -12.72 -7.25
CA ALA A 114 6.66 -12.64 -6.98
C ALA A 114 7.43 -13.80 -7.65
N ALA A 115 8.72 -13.59 -7.93
CA ALA A 115 9.57 -14.61 -8.55
C ALA A 115 9.97 -15.71 -7.55
N ARG A 116 9.83 -16.98 -7.96
CA ARG A 116 10.25 -18.15 -7.15
C ARG A 116 11.76 -18.33 -7.02
N SER A 117 12.54 -17.76 -7.94
CA SER A 117 14.01 -17.89 -7.96
C SER A 117 14.63 -16.62 -8.52
N ARG A 118 15.84 -16.29 -8.05
CA ARG A 118 16.64 -15.13 -8.51
C ARG A 118 17.03 -15.19 -10.00
N ALA A 119 16.83 -16.33 -10.65
CA ALA A 119 17.06 -16.52 -12.07
C ALA A 119 16.03 -15.73 -12.91
N ARG A 120 16.40 -14.49 -13.24
CA ARG A 120 15.97 -13.64 -14.36
C ARG A 120 14.70 -14.13 -15.08
N ARG A 121 13.54 -13.99 -14.43
CA ARG A 121 12.23 -13.99 -15.08
C ARG A 121 11.56 -12.66 -14.78
N SER A 122 11.08 -12.01 -15.83
CA SER A 122 10.15 -10.89 -15.73
C SER A 122 8.92 -11.35 -14.92
N ILE A 123 8.56 -10.58 -13.90
CA ILE A 123 7.34 -10.77 -13.08
C ILE A 123 6.07 -10.48 -13.92
N TRP A 124 6.23 -9.86 -15.10
CA TRP A 124 5.16 -9.42 -15.99
C TRP A 124 5.12 -10.24 -17.28
N ARG A 125 4.67 -11.50 -17.21
CA ARG A 125 4.62 -12.42 -18.37
C ARG A 125 3.22 -12.60 -18.99
N TRP A 126 2.28 -11.69 -18.69
CA TRP A 126 0.91 -11.68 -19.20
C TRP A 126 0.62 -10.44 -20.04
N ALA A 127 1.50 -10.15 -21.01
CA ALA A 127 1.26 -9.22 -22.10
C ALA A 127 1.52 -9.94 -23.42
#